data_AF-A0A7V6MNE6-F1
#
_entry.id   AF-A0A7V6MNE6-F1
#
_cell.length_a   1.000
_cell.length_b   1.000
_cell.length_c   1.000
_cell.angle_alpha   90.00
_cell.angle_beta   90.00
_cell.angle_gamma   90.00
#
_symmetry.space_group_name_H-M   'P 1'
#
loop_
_entity.id
_entity.type
_entity.pdbx_description
1 polymer ?
#
loop_
_entity_poly.entity_id
_entity_poly.type
_entity_poly.pdbx_seq_one_letter_code
_entity_poly.pdbx_strand_id
1 'polypeptide(L)'
;MKKLIFVMLAGLFATSVTAQETKTGWNFGALPAITFSTDQGFQYGALLNLFDYGDGSIYPEYYHRIYVEASTFTKGSSILRVMYDSDYLLKGIRYAVDLSYMPDFAFDFYGFNGFGSVYNSDWTNDKQDSPLYRSRLFYAMKRHLFRFKNDFIGSIGESNWHWNAGLSIQQFKPGVLDVAKFNKGKDPDDPKYLKEVPTLFEYYTGAGIISEEEADGGWITGVKGGISFDSRDQRACPMKGIW
;
A
#
# COMPACT_ATOMS: atom_id res chain seq x y z
N MET A 1 -32.97 -12.41 -23.79
CA MET A 1 -33.16 -10.95 -23.93
C MET A 1 -32.69 -10.13 -22.72
N LYS A 2 -32.84 -10.58 -21.46
CA LYS A 2 -32.35 -9.84 -20.27
C LYS A 2 -30.81 -9.80 -20.07
N LYS A 3 -30.04 -10.70 -20.71
CA LYS A 3 -28.57 -10.72 -20.61
C LYS A 3 -27.84 -9.80 -21.60
N LEU A 4 -28.51 -9.31 -22.65
CA LEU A 4 -27.89 -8.35 -23.59
C LEU A 4 -27.90 -6.91 -23.07
N ILE A 5 -28.86 -6.56 -22.21
CA ILE A 5 -28.99 -5.20 -21.65
C ILE A 5 -27.82 -4.88 -20.70
N PHE A 6 -27.31 -5.88 -19.98
CA PHE A 6 -26.19 -5.69 -19.05
C PHE A 6 -24.83 -5.50 -19.76
N VAL A 7 -24.67 -6.08 -20.97
CA VAL A 7 -23.46 -5.90 -21.78
C VAL A 7 -23.49 -4.56 -22.54
N MET A 8 -24.67 -4.07 -22.93
CA MET A 8 -24.80 -2.72 -23.49
C MET A 8 -24.55 -1.60 -22.46
N LEU A 9 -24.87 -1.82 -21.19
CA LEU A 9 -24.63 -0.81 -20.14
C LEU A 9 -23.14 -0.65 -19.79
N ALA A 10 -22.33 -1.71 -19.97
CA ALA A 10 -20.88 -1.65 -19.82
C ALA A 10 -20.16 -0.99 -21.02
N GLY A 11 -20.77 -1.03 -22.22
CA GLY A 11 -20.21 -0.44 -23.44
C GLY A 11 -20.43 1.08 -23.59
N LEU A 12 -21.32 1.68 -22.79
CA LEU A 12 -21.70 3.09 -22.91
C LEU A 12 -20.80 4.08 -22.13
N PHE A 13 -19.82 3.60 -21.37
CA PHE A 13 -18.88 4.46 -20.64
C PHE A 13 -17.58 4.76 -21.40
N ALA A 14 -17.43 4.31 -22.65
CA ALA A 14 -16.16 4.36 -23.39
C ALA A 14 -16.04 5.49 -24.43
N THR A 15 -16.95 6.47 -24.49
CA THR A 15 -16.82 7.58 -25.45
C THR A 15 -17.12 8.93 -24.82
N SER A 16 -16.07 9.55 -24.28
CA SER A 16 -15.99 11.01 -24.13
C SER A 16 -14.52 11.40 -24.30
N VAL A 17 -14.08 11.51 -25.56
CA VAL A 17 -12.92 12.34 -25.89
C VAL A 17 -13.42 13.79 -25.85
N THR A 18 -13.69 14.29 -24.65
CA THR A 18 -13.84 15.72 -24.44
C THR A 18 -12.43 16.28 -24.24
N ALA A 19 -12.11 17.38 -24.92
CA ALA A 19 -10.91 18.15 -24.62
C ALA A 19 -10.83 18.36 -23.10
N GLN A 20 -9.69 18.04 -22.51
CA GLN A 20 -9.51 18.10 -21.07
C GLN A 20 -9.64 19.56 -20.63
N GLU A 21 -10.72 19.92 -19.95
CA GLU A 21 -10.91 21.28 -19.46
C GLU A 21 -9.76 21.65 -18.53
N THR A 22 -9.16 22.82 -18.80
CA THR A 22 -8.08 23.38 -17.98
C THR A 22 -8.60 23.59 -16.57
N LYS A 23 -8.01 22.86 -15.61
CA LYS A 23 -8.35 23.02 -14.19
C LYS A 23 -7.57 24.19 -13.60
N THR A 24 -8.23 24.96 -12.74
CA THR A 24 -7.63 26.09 -12.01
C THR A 24 -7.85 25.93 -10.50
N GLY A 25 -6.93 26.48 -9.72
CA GLY A 25 -6.93 26.45 -8.26
C GLY A 25 -6.88 25.04 -7.67
N TRP A 26 -7.36 24.92 -6.44
CA TRP A 26 -7.46 23.65 -5.74
C TRP A 26 -8.56 22.77 -6.34
N ASN A 27 -8.14 21.60 -6.81
CA ASN A 27 -9.00 20.54 -7.30
C ASN A 27 -8.73 19.28 -6.48
N PHE A 28 -9.74 18.43 -6.39
CA PHE A 28 -9.60 17.18 -5.65
C PHE A 28 -10.18 15.99 -6.42
N GLY A 29 -9.57 14.83 -6.20
CA GLY A 29 -10.10 13.53 -6.58
C GLY A 29 -10.18 12.66 -5.35
N ALA A 30 -11.38 12.27 -4.96
CA ALA A 30 -11.61 11.39 -3.83
C ALA A 30 -12.13 10.03 -4.32
N LEU A 31 -11.61 8.94 -3.75
CA LEU A 31 -12.13 7.60 -3.98
C LEU A 31 -12.38 6.91 -2.63
N PRO A 32 -13.51 6.21 -2.47
CA PRO A 32 -13.71 5.38 -1.30
C PRO A 32 -12.76 4.18 -1.32
N ALA A 33 -12.20 3.84 -0.16
CA ALA A 33 -11.41 2.62 0.03
C ALA A 33 -12.33 1.52 0.57
N ILE A 34 -12.91 0.74 -0.33
CA ILE A 34 -13.86 -0.33 -0.02
C ILE A 34 -13.34 -1.66 -0.56
N THR A 35 -13.03 -2.59 0.34
CA THR A 35 -12.62 -3.96 0.00
C THR A 35 -13.16 -4.95 1.03
N PHE A 36 -13.01 -6.25 0.77
CA PHE A 36 -13.34 -7.29 1.72
C PHE A 36 -12.27 -8.38 1.72
N SER A 37 -11.83 -8.75 2.93
CA SER A 37 -10.97 -9.90 3.19
C SER A 37 -11.69 -10.86 4.14
N THR A 38 -11.65 -12.16 3.86
CA THR A 38 -12.16 -13.19 4.77
C THR A 38 -11.46 -13.19 6.12
N ASP A 39 -10.21 -12.72 6.13
CA ASP A 39 -9.33 -12.75 7.28
C ASP A 39 -9.37 -11.44 8.04
N GLN A 40 -9.31 -10.29 7.34
CA GLN A 40 -9.27 -8.97 7.97
C GLN A 40 -10.65 -8.28 8.04
N GLY A 41 -11.65 -8.80 7.34
CA GLY A 41 -13.01 -8.25 7.31
C GLY A 41 -13.22 -7.19 6.23
N PHE A 42 -14.20 -6.31 6.44
CA PHE A 42 -14.54 -5.24 5.49
C PHE A 42 -13.57 -4.07 5.67
N GLN A 43 -13.03 -3.53 4.59
CA GLN A 43 -12.26 -2.30 4.60
C GLN A 43 -13.17 -1.12 4.29
N TYR A 44 -13.05 -0.07 5.08
CA TYR A 44 -13.72 1.20 4.85
C TYR A 44 -12.74 2.35 5.04
N GLY A 45 -12.95 3.43 4.31
CA GLY A 45 -12.09 4.61 4.35
C GLY A 45 -12.16 5.39 3.05
N ALA A 46 -11.20 6.28 2.87
CA ALA A 46 -11.07 7.07 1.66
C ALA A 46 -9.62 7.42 1.38
N LEU A 47 -9.35 7.65 0.09
CA LEU A 47 -8.16 8.34 -0.37
C LEU A 47 -8.57 9.63 -1.08
N LEU A 48 -7.73 10.65 -0.95
CA LEU A 48 -7.91 11.98 -1.48
C LEU A 48 -6.61 12.41 -2.16
N ASN A 49 -6.69 12.82 -3.42
CA ASN A 49 -5.65 13.61 -4.07
C ASN A 49 -6.13 15.05 -4.19
N LEU A 50 -5.37 15.99 -3.65
CA LEU A 50 -5.54 17.42 -3.81
C LEU A 50 -4.44 17.93 -4.75
N PHE A 51 -4.83 18.74 -5.73
CA PHE A 51 -3.94 19.37 -6.68
C PHE A 51 -4.20 20.88 -6.71
N ASP A 52 -3.15 21.68 -6.62
CA ASP A 52 -3.21 23.11 -6.88
C ASP A 52 -2.70 23.40 -8.30
N TYR A 53 -3.61 23.82 -9.18
CA TYR A 53 -3.31 24.18 -10.57
C TYR A 53 -3.05 25.68 -10.76
N GLY A 54 -3.14 26.50 -9.71
CA GLY A 54 -2.98 27.95 -9.81
C GLY A 54 -4.01 28.60 -10.74
N ASP A 55 -3.57 29.43 -11.69
CA ASP A 55 -4.44 30.02 -12.72
C ASP A 55 -4.75 29.06 -13.89
N GLY A 56 -4.22 27.83 -13.87
CA GLY A 56 -4.35 26.83 -14.93
C GLY A 56 -3.33 26.96 -16.06
N SER A 57 -2.42 27.94 -16.02
CA SER A 57 -1.44 28.17 -17.08
C SER A 57 -0.46 27.01 -17.29
N ILE A 58 -0.19 26.21 -16.26
CA ILE A 58 0.74 25.07 -16.30
C ILE A 58 0.03 23.72 -16.45
N TYR A 59 -1.30 23.71 -16.60
CA TYR A 59 -2.06 22.47 -16.75
C TYR A 59 -1.55 21.64 -17.95
N PRO A 60 -1.33 20.32 -17.81
CA PRO A 60 -1.76 19.41 -16.74
C PRO A 60 -0.81 19.26 -15.55
N GLU A 61 0.28 20.05 -15.47
CA GLU A 61 1.13 20.11 -14.27
C GLU A 61 0.45 20.81 -13.10
N TYR A 62 1.05 20.76 -11.92
CA TYR A 62 0.52 21.32 -10.68
C TYR A 62 1.62 21.98 -9.86
N TYR A 63 1.25 22.98 -9.06
CA TYR A 63 2.14 23.59 -8.09
C TYR A 63 2.34 22.67 -6.89
N HIS A 64 1.25 22.13 -6.36
CA HIS A 64 1.25 21.31 -5.17
C HIS A 64 0.33 20.11 -5.34
N ARG A 65 0.81 18.94 -4.94
CA ARG A 65 0.00 17.74 -4.79
C ARG A 65 0.07 17.24 -3.36
N ILE A 66 -1.09 17.01 -2.76
CA ILE A 66 -1.23 16.35 -1.46
C ILE A 66 -2.07 15.10 -1.65
N TYR A 67 -1.54 13.95 -1.24
CA TYR A 67 -2.30 12.70 -1.14
C TYR A 67 -2.54 12.38 0.33
N VAL A 68 -3.77 12.04 0.68
CA VAL A 68 -4.14 11.57 2.01
C VAL A 68 -4.92 10.29 1.87
N GLU A 69 -4.59 9.27 2.64
CA GLU A 69 -5.36 8.05 2.76
C GLU A 69 -5.53 7.67 4.23
N ALA A 70 -6.77 7.34 4.57
CA ALA A 70 -7.10 6.70 5.82
C ALA A 70 -8.12 5.60 5.52
N SER A 71 -7.69 4.35 5.62
CA SER A 71 -8.53 3.18 5.43
C SER A 71 -8.27 2.14 6.50
N THR A 72 -9.30 1.42 6.94
CA THR A 72 -9.24 0.47 8.04
C THR A 72 -10.15 -0.72 7.78
N PHE A 73 -9.62 -1.91 8.01
CA PHE A 73 -10.36 -3.15 8.05
C PHE A 73 -11.11 -3.29 9.39
N THR A 74 -12.27 -3.94 9.40
CA THR A 74 -13.05 -4.13 10.64
C THR A 74 -12.29 -4.89 11.72
N LYS A 75 -11.29 -5.71 11.36
CA LYS A 75 -10.38 -6.36 12.32
C LYS A 75 -9.10 -5.56 12.62
N GLY A 76 -9.07 -4.29 12.22
CA GLY A 76 -8.16 -3.26 12.71
C GLY A 76 -6.88 -3.04 11.91
N SER A 77 -6.59 -3.82 10.86
CA SER A 77 -5.50 -3.46 9.94
C SER A 77 -5.83 -2.13 9.24
N SER A 78 -4.86 -1.24 9.07
CA SER A 78 -5.11 0.11 8.54
C SER A 78 -4.02 0.57 7.58
N ILE A 79 -4.37 1.52 6.72
CA ILE A 79 -3.43 2.31 5.93
C ILE A 79 -3.69 3.78 6.28
N LEU A 80 -2.71 4.40 6.91
CA LEU A 80 -2.68 5.84 7.18
C LEU A 80 -1.51 6.42 6.42
N ARG A 81 -1.76 7.31 5.45
CA ARG A 81 -0.70 7.84 4.59
C ARG A 81 -0.97 9.30 4.24
N VAL A 82 0.09 10.09 4.29
CA VAL A 82 0.13 11.44 3.72
C VAL A 82 1.36 11.56 2.83
N MET A 83 1.19 12.13 1.64
CA MET A 83 2.29 12.39 0.73
C MET A 83 2.12 13.80 0.17
N TYR A 84 3.24 14.49 0.02
CA TYR A 84 3.32 15.80 -0.62
C TYR A 84 4.34 15.75 -1.76
N ASP A 85 4.04 16.40 -2.88
CA ASP A 85 4.92 16.49 -4.05
C ASP A 85 4.79 17.88 -4.71
N SER A 86 5.92 18.50 -5.06
CA SER A 86 5.97 19.82 -5.68
C SER A 86 7.32 20.11 -6.34
N ASP A 87 7.31 20.73 -7.53
CA ASP A 87 8.51 21.33 -8.15
C ASP A 87 8.75 22.78 -7.73
N TYR A 88 7.80 23.37 -7.00
CA TYR A 88 7.72 24.80 -6.75
C TYR A 88 7.97 25.17 -5.29
N LEU A 89 7.98 24.19 -4.37
CA LEU A 89 8.34 24.43 -2.97
C LEU A 89 9.81 24.87 -2.83
N LEU A 90 10.70 24.25 -3.59
CA LEU A 90 12.14 24.54 -3.59
C LEU A 90 12.56 24.94 -5.01
N LYS A 91 13.21 26.10 -5.14
CA LYS A 91 13.59 26.61 -6.47
C LYS A 91 14.53 25.62 -7.19
N GLY A 92 14.09 25.12 -8.34
CA GLY A 92 14.88 24.23 -9.19
C GLY A 92 15.03 22.80 -8.64
N ILE A 93 14.29 22.45 -7.59
CA ILE A 93 14.33 21.12 -6.96
C ILE A 93 12.90 20.64 -6.77
N ARG A 94 12.57 19.51 -7.39
CA ARG A 94 11.38 18.76 -7.04
C ARG A 94 11.55 18.12 -5.69
N TYR A 95 10.58 18.33 -4.82
CA TYR A 95 10.52 17.75 -3.49
C TYR A 95 9.29 16.86 -3.37
N ALA A 96 9.53 15.60 -3.04
CA ALA A 96 8.50 14.64 -2.67
C ALA A 96 8.75 14.11 -1.27
N VAL A 97 7.71 13.99 -0.45
CA VAL A 97 7.78 13.39 0.88
C VAL A 97 6.55 12.52 1.11
N ASP A 98 6.75 11.39 1.78
CA ASP A 98 5.71 10.41 2.06
C ASP A 98 5.89 9.88 3.48
N LEU A 99 4.81 9.94 4.25
CA LEU A 99 4.71 9.43 5.60
C LEU A 99 3.56 8.43 5.65
N SER A 100 3.82 7.22 6.12
CA SER A 100 2.79 6.20 6.27
C SER A 100 2.95 5.39 7.54
N TYR A 101 1.82 5.01 8.12
CA TYR A 101 1.71 4.03 9.19
C TYR A 101 0.68 2.99 8.80
N MET A 102 1.11 1.73 8.80
CA MET A 102 0.32 0.60 8.32
C MET A 102 0.38 -0.52 9.37
N PRO A 103 -0.49 -0.48 10.38
CA PRO A 103 -0.66 -1.61 11.28
C PRO A 103 -1.37 -2.74 10.52
N ASP A 104 -0.77 -3.92 10.52
CA ASP A 104 -1.32 -5.14 9.96
C ASP A 104 -1.38 -6.23 11.03
N PHE A 105 -2.56 -6.80 11.25
CA PHE A 105 -2.77 -7.84 12.26
C PHE A 105 -2.80 -9.25 11.68
N ALA A 106 -2.73 -9.40 10.36
CA ALA A 106 -2.65 -10.70 9.67
C ALA A 106 -1.79 -10.54 8.41
N PHE A 107 -0.55 -10.11 8.62
CA PHE A 107 0.44 -9.96 7.56
C PHE A 107 0.99 -11.34 7.18
N ASP A 108 1.04 -11.64 5.90
CA ASP A 108 1.49 -12.96 5.43
C ASP A 108 2.98 -13.20 5.75
N PHE A 109 3.26 -14.37 6.31
CA PHE A 109 4.59 -14.87 6.66
C PHE A 109 4.71 -16.35 6.28
N TYR A 110 5.41 -16.61 5.17
CA TYR A 110 5.65 -17.96 4.65
C TYR A 110 7.01 -18.54 5.07
N GLY A 111 7.78 -17.81 5.87
CA GLY A 111 9.16 -18.14 6.20
C GLY A 111 10.17 -17.37 5.34
N PHE A 112 11.42 -17.82 5.37
CA PHE A 112 12.52 -17.18 4.66
C PHE A 112 12.64 -17.66 3.20
N ASN A 113 13.39 -16.91 2.38
CA ASN A 113 13.71 -17.22 0.98
C ASN A 113 12.56 -17.10 -0.04
N GLY A 114 11.47 -16.41 0.30
CA GLY A 114 10.43 -16.05 -0.68
C GLY A 114 9.88 -17.28 -1.42
N PHE A 115 10.13 -17.40 -2.73
CA PHE A 115 9.69 -18.55 -3.53
C PHE A 115 10.23 -19.90 -3.03
N GLY A 116 11.39 -19.92 -2.38
CA GLY A 116 11.96 -21.14 -1.80
C GLY A 116 11.28 -21.59 -0.50
N SER A 117 10.31 -20.83 0.02
CA SER A 117 9.58 -21.21 1.23
C SER A 117 8.57 -22.32 0.94
N VAL A 118 8.45 -23.27 1.88
CA VAL A 118 7.52 -24.40 1.73
C VAL A 118 6.15 -23.96 2.21
N TYR A 119 5.20 -23.83 1.28
CA TYR A 119 3.79 -23.63 1.60
C TYR A 119 3.02 -24.95 1.54
N ASN A 120 2.45 -25.34 2.67
CA ASN A 120 1.51 -26.44 2.77
C ASN A 120 0.08 -25.91 2.89
N SER A 121 -0.72 -26.09 1.83
CA SER A 121 -2.12 -25.67 1.77
C SER A 121 -3.03 -26.42 2.75
N ASP A 122 -2.68 -27.64 3.13
CA ASP A 122 -3.54 -28.46 4.00
C ASP A 122 -3.59 -27.91 5.43
N TRP A 123 -2.62 -27.07 5.81
CA TRP A 123 -2.59 -26.42 7.13
C TRP A 123 -3.56 -25.23 7.24
N THR A 124 -3.97 -24.64 6.10
CA THR A 124 -4.82 -23.44 6.05
C THR A 124 -6.21 -23.67 5.45
N ASN A 125 -6.41 -24.78 4.75
CA ASN A 125 -7.66 -25.05 4.04
C ASN A 125 -8.80 -25.45 4.98
N ASP A 126 -9.62 -24.48 5.37
CA ASP A 126 -10.79 -24.64 6.24
C ASP A 126 -12.01 -25.28 5.54
N LYS A 127 -11.90 -25.60 4.25
CA LYS A 127 -12.96 -26.27 3.46
C LYS A 127 -12.75 -27.76 3.30
N GLN A 128 -11.55 -28.25 3.59
CA GLN A 128 -11.25 -29.67 3.56
C GLN A 128 -11.28 -30.22 4.98
N ASP A 129 -11.94 -31.36 5.15
CA ASP A 129 -11.86 -32.14 6.38
C ASP A 129 -10.50 -32.86 6.40
N SER A 130 -9.45 -32.08 6.67
CA SER A 130 -8.08 -32.55 6.69
C SER A 130 -7.60 -32.65 8.14
N PRO A 131 -7.06 -33.80 8.58
CA PRO A 131 -6.42 -33.92 9.90
C PRO A 131 -5.16 -33.03 10.02
N LEU A 132 -4.67 -32.50 8.89
CA LEU A 132 -3.52 -31.61 8.84
C LEU A 132 -3.92 -30.14 9.02
N TYR A 133 -5.20 -29.78 8.99
CA TYR A 133 -5.64 -28.41 9.21
C TYR A 133 -5.13 -27.88 10.56
N ARG A 134 -4.65 -26.64 10.57
CA ARG A 134 -4.16 -25.94 11.76
C ARG A 134 -4.97 -24.68 11.98
N SER A 135 -4.87 -23.74 11.05
CA SER A 135 -5.58 -22.46 11.08
C SER A 135 -5.46 -21.79 9.73
N ARG A 136 -6.51 -21.08 9.31
CA ARG A 136 -6.48 -20.19 8.12
C ARG A 136 -5.35 -19.16 8.19
N LEU A 137 -5.00 -18.74 9.41
CA LEU A 137 -3.98 -17.74 9.72
C LEU A 137 -2.63 -18.36 10.11
N PHE A 138 -2.40 -19.64 9.80
CA PHE A 138 -1.15 -20.32 10.17
C PHE A 138 0.11 -19.61 9.62
N TYR A 139 0.05 -19.13 8.38
CA TYR A 139 1.12 -18.36 7.74
C TYR A 139 0.93 -16.85 7.88
N ALA A 140 0.40 -16.39 9.01
CA ALA A 140 0.23 -14.97 9.27
C ALA A 140 0.96 -14.55 10.56
N MET A 141 1.40 -13.30 10.59
CA MET A 141 1.95 -12.64 11.76
C MET A 141 1.35 -11.24 11.92
N LYS A 142 1.53 -10.61 13.07
CA LYS A 142 1.29 -9.18 13.22
C LYS A 142 2.50 -8.42 12.68
N ARG A 143 2.28 -7.30 12.01
CA ARG A 143 3.32 -6.36 11.61
C ARG A 143 2.80 -4.93 11.61
N HIS A 144 3.39 -4.07 12.42
CA HIS A 144 3.23 -2.63 12.21
C HIS A 144 4.40 -2.09 11.40
N LEU A 145 4.08 -1.29 10.38
CA LEU A 145 5.08 -0.68 9.51
C LEU A 145 4.90 0.84 9.52
N PHE A 146 5.89 1.54 10.04
CA PHE A 146 6.04 2.98 9.87
C PHE A 146 7.02 3.22 8.71
N ARG A 147 6.71 4.16 7.82
CA ARG A 147 7.63 4.59 6.76
C ARG A 147 7.61 6.10 6.64
N PHE A 148 8.80 6.64 6.53
CA PHE A 148 9.05 8.00 6.09
C PHE A 148 10.02 7.94 4.93
N LYS A 149 9.73 8.65 3.85
CA LYS A 149 10.70 8.86 2.77
C LYS A 149 10.58 10.28 2.25
N ASN A 150 11.70 10.82 1.81
CA ASN A 150 11.73 12.04 1.02
C ASN A 150 12.67 11.85 -0.17
N ASP A 151 12.39 12.59 -1.24
CA ASP A 151 13.13 12.57 -2.48
C ASP A 151 13.29 14.02 -2.98
N PHE A 152 14.51 14.35 -3.36
CA PHE A 152 14.88 15.57 -4.04
C PHE A 152 15.34 15.21 -5.45
N ILE A 153 14.82 15.90 -6.44
CA ILE A 153 15.25 15.75 -7.84
C ILE A 153 15.60 17.14 -8.38
N GLY A 154 16.84 17.32 -8.83
CA GLY A 154 17.30 18.58 -9.42
C GLY A 154 17.93 18.36 -10.78
N SER A 155 17.83 19.37 -11.65
CA SER A 155 18.38 19.31 -13.00
C SER A 155 19.91 19.44 -13.02
N ILE A 156 20.55 18.72 -13.95
CA ILE A 156 21.98 18.82 -14.24
C ILE A 156 22.13 19.71 -15.49
N GLY A 157 22.35 21.01 -15.26
CA GLY A 157 22.42 22.01 -16.33
C GLY A 157 21.11 22.14 -17.12
N GLU A 158 21.21 22.57 -18.38
CA GLU A 158 20.10 22.64 -19.34
C GLU A 158 19.97 21.31 -20.10
N SER A 159 19.78 20.21 -19.37
CA SER A 159 19.65 18.88 -19.95
C SER A 159 18.48 18.11 -19.35
N ASN A 160 18.16 16.98 -19.97
CA ASN A 160 17.17 16.02 -19.46
C ASN A 160 17.73 15.11 -18.35
N TRP A 161 18.97 15.35 -17.90
CA TRP A 161 19.58 14.60 -16.81
C TRP A 161 19.30 15.28 -15.47
N HIS A 162 19.01 14.47 -14.46
CA HIS A 162 18.70 14.91 -13.11
C HIS A 162 19.52 14.14 -12.09
N TRP A 163 19.91 14.82 -11.01
CA TRP A 163 20.40 14.16 -9.81
C TRP A 163 19.23 13.89 -8.87
N ASN A 164 19.32 12.80 -8.12
CA ASN A 164 18.31 12.37 -7.16
C ASN A 164 19.01 12.13 -5.83
N ALA A 165 18.43 12.62 -4.75
CA ALA A 165 18.90 12.34 -3.40
C ALA A 165 17.73 12.22 -2.43
N GLY A 166 17.88 11.47 -1.34
CA GLY A 166 16.80 11.38 -0.36
C GLY A 166 17.10 10.46 0.80
N LEU A 167 16.15 10.38 1.72
CA LEU A 167 16.20 9.46 2.85
C LEU A 167 15.00 8.51 2.81
N SER A 168 15.19 7.32 3.36
CA SER A 168 14.16 6.32 3.60
C SER A 168 14.34 5.79 5.01
N ILE A 169 13.32 5.95 5.84
CA ILE A 169 13.30 5.46 7.22
C ILE A 169 12.09 4.55 7.32
N GLN A 170 12.31 3.32 7.75
CA GLN A 170 11.25 2.37 8.00
C GLN A 170 11.41 1.79 9.39
N GLN A 171 10.32 1.59 10.10
CA GLN A 171 10.31 0.82 11.33
C GLN A 171 9.38 -0.37 11.13
N PHE A 172 9.92 -1.56 11.32
CA PHE A 172 9.17 -2.79 11.35
C PHE A 172 8.97 -3.19 12.81
N LYS A 173 7.72 -3.47 13.18
CA LYS A 173 7.36 -4.08 14.46
C LYS A 173 6.58 -5.37 14.19
N PRO A 174 7.26 -6.50 13.94
CA PRO A 174 6.63 -7.80 13.89
C PRO A 174 6.00 -8.15 15.25
N GLY A 175 5.20 -9.20 15.26
CA GLY A 175 4.65 -9.74 16.49
C GLY A 175 3.76 -10.94 16.25
N VAL A 176 3.39 -11.59 17.34
CA VAL A 176 2.44 -12.69 17.31
C VAL A 176 1.04 -12.17 16.97
N LEU A 177 0.30 -12.99 16.23
CA LEU A 177 -1.08 -12.72 15.85
C LEU A 177 -2.00 -12.86 17.06
N ASP A 178 -2.89 -11.89 17.27
CA ASP A 178 -3.90 -11.95 18.33
C ASP A 178 -5.15 -12.68 17.81
N VAL A 179 -5.22 -14.00 18.01
CA VAL A 179 -6.32 -14.85 17.53
C VAL A 179 -7.66 -14.43 18.15
N ALA A 180 -7.66 -14.02 19.42
CA ALA A 180 -8.85 -13.58 20.12
C ALA A 180 -9.50 -12.38 19.42
N LYS A 181 -8.70 -11.45 18.88
CA LYS A 181 -9.19 -10.34 18.04
C LYS A 181 -9.98 -10.83 16.82
N PHE A 182 -9.53 -11.91 16.17
CA PHE A 182 -10.19 -12.46 14.97
C PHE A 182 -11.44 -13.28 15.27
N ASN A 183 -11.62 -13.70 16.52
CA ASN A 183 -12.79 -14.41 17.02
C ASN A 183 -13.81 -13.49 17.72
N LYS A 184 -13.51 -12.19 17.90
CA LYS A 184 -14.43 -11.24 18.54
C LYS A 184 -15.81 -11.27 17.87
N GLY A 185 -16.84 -11.57 18.67
CA GLY A 185 -18.23 -11.64 18.21
C GLY A 185 -18.63 -12.94 17.53
N LYS A 186 -17.77 -13.97 17.56
CA LYS A 186 -18.10 -15.33 17.13
C LYS A 186 -18.35 -16.23 18.33
N ASP A 187 -19.25 -17.19 18.14
CA ASP A 187 -19.47 -18.28 19.08
C ASP A 187 -18.31 -19.30 18.99
N PRO A 188 -17.82 -19.88 20.10
CA PRO A 188 -16.86 -20.98 20.06
C PRO A 188 -17.29 -22.17 19.19
N ASP A 189 -18.59 -22.41 19.03
CA ASP A 189 -19.14 -23.47 18.18
C ASP A 189 -19.30 -23.05 16.70
N ASP A 190 -18.97 -21.81 16.33
CA ASP A 190 -18.96 -21.35 14.94
C ASP A 190 -17.91 -22.13 14.13
N PRO A 191 -18.27 -22.75 12.99
CA PRO A 191 -17.30 -23.42 12.11
C PRO A 191 -16.11 -22.55 11.67
N LYS A 192 -16.25 -21.21 11.71
CA LYS A 192 -15.21 -20.22 11.40
C LYS A 192 -14.47 -19.70 12.63
N TYR A 193 -14.69 -20.29 13.80
CA TYR A 193 -13.93 -19.99 15.00
C TYR A 193 -12.49 -20.47 14.83
N LEU A 194 -11.52 -19.58 15.05
CA LEU A 194 -10.11 -19.91 14.90
C LEU A 194 -9.59 -20.51 16.21
N LYS A 195 -9.06 -21.72 16.15
CA LYS A 195 -8.37 -22.32 17.31
C LYS A 195 -7.06 -21.59 17.55
N GLU A 196 -6.70 -21.43 18.82
CA GLU A 196 -5.41 -20.88 19.21
C GLU A 196 -4.34 -21.95 19.02
N VAL A 197 -3.55 -21.80 17.95
CA VAL A 197 -2.45 -22.68 17.58
C VAL A 197 -1.27 -21.81 17.18
N PRO A 198 -0.01 -22.23 17.48
CA PRO A 198 1.16 -21.46 17.04
C PRO A 198 1.19 -21.28 15.52
N THR A 199 1.43 -20.06 15.10
CA THR A 199 1.70 -19.68 13.70
C THR A 199 3.11 -20.10 13.27
N LEU A 200 3.39 -20.09 11.96
CA LEU A 200 4.74 -20.34 11.46
C LEU A 200 5.77 -19.37 12.06
N PHE A 201 5.38 -18.11 12.26
CA PHE A 201 6.23 -17.10 12.90
C PHE A 201 6.61 -17.52 14.32
N GLU A 202 5.65 -18.00 15.12
CA GLU A 202 5.90 -18.51 16.47
C GLU A 202 6.74 -19.79 16.49
N TYR A 203 6.57 -20.68 15.50
CA TYR A 203 7.47 -21.84 15.37
C TYR A 203 8.91 -21.40 15.11
N TYR A 204 9.11 -20.37 14.27
CA TYR A 204 10.46 -19.90 13.93
C TYR A 204 11.12 -19.16 15.09
N THR A 205 10.37 -18.33 15.83
CA THR A 205 10.89 -17.67 17.04
C THR A 205 11.15 -18.68 18.15
N GLY A 206 10.23 -19.61 18.38
CA GLY A 206 10.37 -20.67 19.39
C GLY A 206 11.51 -21.66 19.10
N ALA A 207 11.83 -21.89 17.82
CA ALA A 207 12.97 -22.70 17.40
C ALA A 207 14.30 -21.92 17.36
N GLY A 208 14.29 -20.61 17.63
CA GLY A 208 15.48 -19.75 17.56
C GLY A 208 15.98 -19.48 16.14
N ILE A 209 15.18 -19.74 15.11
CA ILE A 209 15.49 -19.39 13.72
C ILE A 209 15.34 -17.88 13.53
N ILE A 210 14.36 -17.27 14.19
CA ILE A 210 14.24 -15.83 14.38
C ILE A 210 14.65 -15.55 15.82
N SER A 211 15.69 -14.74 16.01
CA SER A 211 16.12 -14.31 17.35
C SER A 211 15.07 -13.41 18.01
N GLU A 212 15.12 -13.29 19.34
CA GLU A 212 14.23 -12.37 20.07
C GLU A 212 14.40 -10.91 19.59
N GLU A 213 15.62 -10.51 19.24
CA GLU A 213 15.92 -9.18 18.70
C GLU A 213 15.26 -8.96 17.33
N GLU A 214 15.39 -9.93 16.41
CA GLU A 214 14.73 -9.85 15.09
C GLU A 214 13.20 -9.88 15.20
N ALA A 215 12.66 -10.64 16.15
CA ALA A 215 11.22 -10.71 16.42
C ALA A 215 10.67 -9.39 16.99
N ASP A 216 11.49 -8.64 17.75
CA ASP A 216 11.13 -7.31 18.25
C ASP A 216 11.11 -6.25 17.13
N GLY A 217 11.75 -6.55 16.00
CA GLY A 217 11.79 -5.71 14.82
C GLY A 217 12.93 -4.69 14.86
N GLY A 218 12.75 -3.56 14.20
CA GLY A 218 13.81 -2.56 14.16
C GLY A 218 13.62 -1.46 13.14
N TRP A 219 14.63 -0.60 13.08
CA TRP A 219 14.71 0.53 12.17
C TRP A 219 15.61 0.20 10.99
N ILE A 220 15.13 0.50 9.79
CA ILE A 220 15.90 0.44 8.55
C ILE A 220 15.99 1.87 8.02
N THR A 221 17.19 2.43 8.08
CA THR A 221 17.50 3.76 7.54
C THR A 221 18.36 3.59 6.29
N GLY A 222 17.96 4.26 5.22
CA GLY A 222 18.65 4.27 3.95
C GLY A 222 18.83 5.68 3.43
N VAL A 223 19.98 5.92 2.82
CA VAL A 223 20.24 7.12 2.01
C VAL A 223 20.07 6.72 0.54
N LYS A 224 19.42 7.58 -0.23
CA LYS A 224 19.21 7.42 -1.67
C LYS A 224 20.06 8.43 -2.42
N GLY A 225 20.69 7.97 -3.50
CA GLY A 225 21.45 8.79 -4.43
C GLY A 225 21.38 8.16 -5.82
N GLY A 226 21.22 8.97 -6.86
CA GLY A 226 21.15 8.46 -8.23
C GLY A 226 21.08 9.54 -9.28
N ILE A 227 21.19 9.12 -10.54
CA ILE A 227 21.02 9.97 -11.71
C ILE A 227 19.84 9.41 -12.50
N SER A 228 18.98 10.28 -13.03
CA SER A 228 17.86 9.91 -13.89
C SER A 228 17.88 10.75 -15.17
N PHE A 229 17.29 10.22 -16.22
CA PHE A 229 17.06 10.93 -17.48
C PHE A 229 15.56 11.01 -17.70
N ASP A 230 15.01 12.21 -17.95
CA ASP A 230 13.60 12.40 -18.24
C ASP A 230 13.43 13.32 -19.45
N SER A 231 12.98 12.76 -20.56
CA SER A 231 12.68 13.52 -21.78
C SER A 231 11.18 13.51 -22.11
N ARG A 232 10.33 13.16 -21.15
CA ARG A 232 8.88 13.12 -21.36
C ARG A 232 8.32 14.51 -21.64
N ASP A 233 7.23 14.56 -22.39
CA ASP A 233 6.50 15.79 -22.66
C ASP A 233 5.59 16.24 -21.52
N GLN A 234 5.06 15.29 -20.75
CA GLN A 234 4.35 15.55 -19.51
C GLN A 234 4.42 14.36 -18.55
N ARG A 235 4.15 14.60 -17.28
CA ARG A 235 4.26 13.57 -16.23
C ARG A 235 3.02 12.70 -16.04
N ALA A 236 1.82 13.26 -16.26
CA ALA A 236 0.58 12.55 -15.95
C ALA A 236 0.22 11.51 -17.04
N CYS A 237 0.36 11.88 -18.31
CA CYS A 237 0.09 11.00 -19.45
C CYS A 237 1.06 11.29 -20.61
N PRO A 238 2.34 10.87 -20.50
CA PRO A 238 3.35 11.16 -21.53
C PRO A 238 2.96 10.56 -22.88
N MET A 239 3.02 11.36 -23.94
CA MET A 239 2.76 10.93 -25.32
C MET A 239 4.05 10.79 -26.13
N LYS A 240 5.17 11.33 -25.64
CA LYS A 240 6.51 11.22 -26.24
C LYS A 240 7.61 11.24 -25.16
N GLY A 241 8.81 10.81 -25.54
CA GLY A 241 9.98 10.81 -24.66
C GLY A 241 10.26 9.49 -23.95
N ILE A 242 11.32 9.45 -23.15
CA ILE A 242 11.73 8.29 -22.33
C ILE A 242 12.00 8.77 -20.90
N TRP A 243 11.86 7.85 -19.94
CA TRP A 243 12.17 8.04 -18.53
C TRP A 243 12.74 6.75 -17.94
#